data_AF-J0WQC4-F1
#
_entry.id   AF-J0WQC4-F1
#
_cell.length_a   1.000
_cell.length_b   1.000
_cell.length_c   1.000
_cell.angle_alpha   90.00
_cell.angle_beta   90.00
_cell.angle_gamma   90.00
#
_symmetry.space_group_name_H-M   'P 1'
#
loop_
_entity.id
_entity.type
_entity.pdbx_description
1 polymer ?
#
loop_
_entity_poly.entity_id
_entity_poly.type
_entity_poly.pdbx_seq_one_letter_code
_entity_poly.pdbx_strand_id
1 'polypeptide(L)'
;MFSRHIAWSYRTTTRAAAKLPINWPALCTRTHARGTYHVRMNGIDDPDFLVNTDQAGCGLIPTGKKTWTEKGAKQVKGHAHDEKRQTTLVVTSTASGMMLPFHSIWGGSTAKSLPAANAPCRAEADALGFKYAHGDKRHWSSRETTKMWVRTTLYDHYVAMCEKHNRVVGRQKLLLFLDCWPVHIAKKDPDDFLPWMRREYPYFLIVFIPGGCAWNIICPDPPH
;
A
#
# COMPACT_ATOMS: atom_id res chain seq x y z
N MET A 1 30.09 24.31 -13.27
CA MET A 1 31.42 24.52 -13.87
C MET A 1 32.09 23.27 -14.47
N PHE A 2 31.66 22.03 -14.17
CA PHE A 2 32.33 20.80 -14.65
C PHE A 2 31.97 20.31 -16.07
N SER A 3 30.95 20.83 -16.75
CA SER A 3 30.43 20.23 -18.01
C SER A 3 31.10 20.72 -19.30
N ARG A 4 32.11 21.61 -19.23
CA ARG A 4 32.77 22.17 -20.42
C ARG A 4 34.04 21.43 -20.85
N HIS A 5 34.63 20.62 -19.97
CA HIS A 5 35.87 19.89 -20.27
C HIS A 5 35.69 18.37 -20.49
N ILE A 6 34.51 17.84 -20.16
CA ILE A 6 34.17 16.42 -20.33
C ILE A 6 32.87 16.39 -21.14
N ALA A 7 32.88 15.67 -22.26
CA ALA A 7 31.79 15.63 -23.24
C ALA A 7 30.55 14.89 -22.71
N TRP A 8 30.09 15.17 -21.49
CA TRP A 8 29.05 14.42 -20.78
C TRP A 8 27.77 15.27 -20.63
N SER A 9 26.60 14.64 -20.59
CA SER A 9 25.28 15.27 -20.42
C SER A 9 24.45 14.58 -19.35
N TYR A 10 23.61 15.36 -18.67
CA TYR A 10 22.71 14.88 -17.63
C TYR A 10 21.43 14.31 -18.24
N ARG A 11 20.98 13.13 -17.81
CA ARG A 11 19.80 12.45 -18.36
C ARG A 11 18.91 11.88 -17.26
N THR A 12 17.60 11.87 -17.50
CA THR A 12 16.57 11.31 -16.61
C THR A 12 15.93 10.09 -17.28
N THR A 13 15.87 8.96 -16.58
CA THR A 13 15.13 7.77 -17.06
C THR A 13 13.62 7.98 -16.98
N THR A 14 12.91 7.82 -18.09
CA THR A 14 11.44 7.87 -18.17
C THR A 14 10.85 6.46 -18.00
N ARG A 15 9.96 6.27 -17.01
CA ARG A 15 9.21 5.01 -16.84
C ARG A 15 7.84 5.17 -17.49
N ALA A 16 7.43 4.17 -18.26
CA ALA A 16 6.12 4.13 -18.89
C ALA A 16 4.99 4.12 -17.84
N ALA A 17 3.93 4.90 -18.08
CA ALA A 17 2.68 4.81 -17.34
C ALA A 17 2.05 3.43 -17.56
N ALA A 18 1.44 2.86 -16.52
CA ALA A 18 0.72 1.59 -16.63
C ALA A 18 -0.39 1.73 -17.68
N LYS A 19 -0.54 0.74 -18.57
CA LYS A 19 -1.61 0.75 -19.58
C LYS A 19 -2.96 0.54 -18.90
N LEU A 20 -3.91 1.41 -19.20
CA LEU A 20 -5.28 1.29 -18.72
C LEU A 20 -5.97 0.09 -19.39
N PRO A 21 -6.77 -0.69 -18.64
CA PRO A 21 -7.68 -1.66 -19.25
C PRO A 21 -8.65 -0.97 -20.21
N ILE A 22 -9.04 -1.64 -21.29
CA ILE A 22 -10.00 -1.09 -22.27
C ILE A 22 -11.33 -0.68 -21.60
N ASN A 23 -11.77 -1.45 -20.61
CA ASN A 23 -13.01 -1.22 -19.88
C ASN A 23 -12.81 -0.45 -18.56
N TRP A 24 -11.70 0.28 -18.39
CA TRP A 24 -11.41 1.02 -17.16
C TRP A 24 -12.55 1.93 -16.69
N PRO A 25 -13.33 2.66 -17.54
CA PRO A 25 -14.38 3.54 -17.05
C PRO A 25 -15.46 2.75 -16.32
N ALA A 26 -15.92 1.65 -16.92
CA ALA A 26 -16.91 0.77 -16.33
C ALA A 26 -16.42 0.13 -15.02
N LEU A 27 -15.13 -0.22 -14.93
CA LEU A 27 -14.54 -0.77 -13.71
C LEU A 27 -14.50 0.28 -12.58
N CYS A 28 -14.10 1.52 -12.89
CA CYS A 28 -14.12 2.63 -11.94
C CYS A 28 -15.55 2.94 -11.47
N THR A 29 -16.51 3.06 -12.40
CA THR A 29 -17.92 3.30 -12.06
C THR A 29 -18.50 2.21 -11.16
N ARG A 30 -18.22 0.93 -11.44
CA ARG A 30 -18.67 -0.18 -10.58
C ARG A 30 -18.04 -0.14 -9.20
N THR A 31 -16.77 0.23 -9.10
CA THR A 31 -16.05 0.32 -7.83
C THR A 31 -16.62 1.46 -6.99
N HIS A 32 -16.81 2.63 -7.59
CA HIS A 32 -17.46 3.77 -6.96
C HIS A 32 -18.87 3.42 -6.49
N ALA A 33 -19.70 2.82 -7.36
CA ALA A 33 -21.07 2.40 -7.03
C ALA A 33 -21.12 1.39 -5.87
N ARG A 34 -20.17 0.45 -5.78
CA ARG A 34 -20.07 -0.48 -4.64
C ARG A 34 -19.70 0.24 -3.36
N GLY A 35 -18.73 1.15 -3.42
CA GLY A 35 -18.33 1.97 -2.27
C GLY A 35 -19.50 2.79 -1.73
N THR A 36 -20.18 3.54 -2.61
CA THR A 36 -21.34 4.37 -2.22
C THR A 36 -22.51 3.54 -1.73
N TYR A 37 -22.78 2.39 -2.35
CA TYR A 37 -23.77 1.43 -1.87
C TYR A 37 -23.44 0.97 -0.44
N HIS A 38 -22.19 0.57 -0.16
CA HIS A 38 -21.82 0.12 1.18
C HIS A 38 -21.96 1.22 2.22
N VAL A 39 -21.48 2.43 1.91
CA VAL A 39 -21.62 3.60 2.78
C VAL A 39 -23.08 3.86 3.14
N ARG A 40 -23.94 3.96 2.12
CA ARG A 40 -25.36 4.28 2.31
C ARG A 40 -26.12 3.15 3.02
N MET A 41 -25.95 1.92 2.57
CA MET A 41 -26.78 0.79 3.03
C MET A 41 -26.35 0.24 4.38
N ASN A 42 -25.11 0.47 4.79
CA ASN A 42 -24.59 -0.01 6.08
C ASN A 42 -24.44 1.10 7.12
N GLY A 43 -24.88 2.33 6.81
CA GLY A 43 -24.81 3.47 7.74
C GLY A 43 -23.38 3.80 8.15
N ILE A 44 -22.43 3.78 7.20
CA ILE A 44 -21.05 4.20 7.47
C ILE A 44 -21.01 5.72 7.35
N ASP A 45 -21.35 6.40 8.43
CA ASP A 45 -21.57 7.85 8.48
C ASP A 45 -20.35 8.64 8.99
N ASP A 46 -19.35 7.96 9.57
CA ASP A 46 -18.12 8.59 10.04
C ASP A 46 -16.91 8.26 9.12
N PRO A 47 -16.12 9.27 8.71
CA PRO A 47 -14.97 9.10 7.82
C PRO A 47 -13.83 8.24 8.38
N ASP A 48 -13.76 8.04 9.71
CA ASP A 48 -12.78 7.14 10.35
C ASP A 48 -13.02 5.65 10.00
N PHE A 49 -14.22 5.29 9.52
CA PHE A 49 -14.58 3.93 9.09
C PHE A 49 -14.47 3.71 7.57
N LEU A 50 -14.02 4.71 6.81
CA LEU A 50 -13.63 4.54 5.41
C LEU A 50 -12.11 4.47 5.33
N VAL A 51 -11.56 3.30 5.04
CA VAL A 51 -10.13 3.02 5.12
C VAL A 51 -9.60 2.61 3.75
N ASN A 52 -8.46 3.16 3.36
CA ASN A 52 -7.70 2.73 2.18
C ASN A 52 -6.36 2.16 2.63
N THR A 53 -5.89 1.09 1.98
CA THR A 53 -4.56 0.53 2.22
C THR A 53 -3.85 0.20 0.93
N ASP A 54 -2.60 0.64 0.84
CA ASP A 54 -1.69 0.36 -0.26
C ASP A 54 -0.36 -0.20 0.25
N GLN A 55 0.41 -0.83 -0.65
CA GLN A 55 1.74 -1.37 -0.37
C GLN A 55 2.76 -0.79 -1.35
N ALA A 56 3.75 -0.08 -0.83
CA ALA A 56 4.78 0.57 -1.62
C ALA A 56 6.18 0.02 -1.31
N GLY A 57 6.99 -0.17 -2.34
CA GLY A 57 8.42 -0.46 -2.18
C GLY A 57 9.16 0.80 -1.70
N CYS A 58 9.86 0.69 -0.58
CA CYS A 58 10.75 1.71 -0.04
C CYS A 58 12.20 1.26 -0.23
N GLY A 59 12.94 1.95 -1.11
CA GLY A 59 14.34 1.68 -1.37
C GLY A 59 15.21 2.05 -0.15
N LEU A 60 16.11 1.15 0.25
CA LEU A 60 16.99 1.39 1.40
C LEU A 60 18.10 2.40 1.09
N ILE A 61 18.52 2.46 -0.17
CA ILE A 61 19.53 3.39 -0.66
C ILE A 61 18.84 4.29 -1.68
N PRO A 62 18.99 5.63 -1.57
CA PRO A 62 18.43 6.53 -2.55
C PRO A 62 19.11 6.32 -3.90
N THR A 63 18.39 5.75 -4.86
CA THR A 63 18.87 5.59 -6.23
C THR A 63 18.38 6.74 -7.09
N GLY A 64 19.30 7.56 -7.60
CA GLY A 64 18.94 8.61 -8.55
C GLY A 64 18.59 8.05 -9.92
N LYS A 65 17.56 8.60 -10.57
CA LYS A 65 17.25 8.40 -12.01
C LYS A 65 18.21 9.15 -12.95
N LYS A 66 19.28 9.68 -12.38
CA LYS A 66 20.13 10.72 -12.93
C LYS A 66 21.54 10.18 -12.90
N THR A 67 22.11 10.02 -14.09
CA THR A 67 23.50 9.64 -14.26
C THR A 67 24.14 10.58 -15.28
N TRP A 68 25.46 10.67 -15.24
CA TRP A 68 26.22 11.35 -16.27
C TRP A 68 26.68 10.35 -17.32
N THR A 69 26.62 10.73 -18.58
CA THR A 69 27.00 9.89 -19.72
C THR A 69 27.53 10.76 -20.85
N GLU A 70 28.32 10.19 -21.75
CA GLU A 70 28.83 10.91 -22.92
C GLU A 70 27.70 11.46 -23.81
N LYS A 71 27.90 12.68 -24.32
CA LYS A 71 27.04 13.36 -25.27
C LYS A 71 26.99 12.52 -26.55
N GLY A 72 25.80 12.10 -26.94
CA GLY A 72 25.59 11.22 -28.11
C GLY A 72 25.46 9.74 -27.77
N ALA A 73 25.65 9.34 -26.50
CA ALA A 73 25.39 7.96 -26.08
C ALA A 73 23.93 7.58 -26.31
N LYS A 74 23.70 6.58 -27.16
CA LYS A 74 22.35 6.04 -27.47
C LYS A 74 21.79 5.18 -26.34
N GLN A 75 22.65 4.66 -25.46
CA GLN A 75 22.30 3.80 -24.33
C GLN A 75 23.05 4.29 -23.10
N VAL A 76 22.30 4.62 -22.03
CA VAL A 76 22.86 5.18 -20.79
C VAL A 76 22.72 4.12 -19.69
N LYS A 77 23.82 3.41 -19.39
CA LYS A 77 23.82 2.43 -18.29
C LYS A 77 23.84 3.16 -16.94
N GLY A 78 22.76 3.05 -16.17
CA GLY A 78 22.72 3.52 -14.78
C GLY A 78 23.11 2.40 -13.83
N HIS A 79 24.26 2.50 -13.16
CA HIS A 79 24.71 1.48 -12.20
C HIS A 79 23.83 1.36 -10.94
N ALA A 80 23.07 2.41 -10.60
CA ALA A 80 22.19 2.40 -9.43
C ALA A 80 20.75 1.96 -9.72
N HIS A 81 20.38 1.72 -10.99
CA HIS A 81 19.00 1.36 -11.34
C HIS A 81 18.66 -0.11 -11.03
N ASP A 82 19.68 -0.94 -10.80
CA ASP A 82 19.55 -2.35 -10.43
C ASP A 82 19.64 -2.61 -8.92
N GLU A 83 19.72 -1.57 -8.09
CA GLU A 83 19.62 -1.74 -6.64
C GLU A 83 18.21 -2.20 -6.27
N LYS A 84 18.14 -3.46 -5.80
CA LYS A 84 16.90 -4.19 -5.52
C LYS A 84 16.65 -4.34 -4.02
N ARG A 85 17.51 -3.78 -3.15
CA ARG A 85 17.31 -3.76 -1.70
C ARG A 85 16.23 -2.74 -1.36
N GLN A 86 15.03 -3.24 -1.17
CA GLN A 86 13.85 -2.51 -0.77
C GLN A 86 13.13 -3.28 0.34
N THR A 87 12.43 -2.53 1.19
CA THR A 87 11.41 -3.05 2.09
C THR A 87 10.05 -2.71 1.51
N THR A 88 9.01 -3.49 1.76
CA THR A 88 7.63 -3.05 1.48
C THR A 88 7.11 -2.31 2.70
N LEU A 89 6.49 -1.14 2.49
CA LEU A 89 5.71 -0.44 3.49
C LEU A 89 4.23 -0.67 3.18
N VAL A 90 3.49 -1.17 4.15
CA VAL A 90 2.03 -1.18 4.15
C VAL A 90 1.57 0.14 4.76
N VAL A 91 0.83 0.90 3.99
CA VAL A 91 0.37 2.25 4.32
C VAL A 91 -1.14 2.23 4.35
N THR A 92 -1.70 2.62 5.49
CA THR A 92 -3.14 2.66 5.70
C THR A 92 -3.56 4.05 6.13
N SER A 93 -4.63 4.55 5.53
CA SER A 93 -5.20 5.86 5.86
C SER A 93 -6.72 5.81 5.90
N THR A 94 -7.33 6.70 6.68
CA THR A 94 -8.78 6.89 6.73
C THR A 94 -9.22 8.05 5.83
N ALA A 95 -10.52 8.15 5.55
CA ALA A 95 -11.09 9.31 4.87
C ALA A 95 -11.10 10.58 5.74
N SER A 96 -10.92 10.46 7.06
CA SER A 96 -10.76 11.60 7.97
C SER A 96 -9.37 12.24 7.89
N GLY A 97 -8.44 11.63 7.14
CA GLY A 97 -7.05 12.08 7.00
C GLY A 97 -6.09 11.49 8.03
N MET A 98 -6.52 10.49 8.80
CA MET A 98 -5.65 9.81 9.75
C MET A 98 -4.75 8.81 9.03
N MET A 99 -3.46 8.85 9.32
CA MET A 99 -2.49 7.83 8.92
C MET A 99 -2.35 6.81 10.05
N LEU A 100 -2.58 5.54 9.74
CA LEU A 100 -2.39 4.47 10.70
C LEU A 100 -0.91 4.08 10.79
N PRO A 101 -0.49 3.44 11.90
CA PRO A 101 0.87 2.96 12.10
C PRO A 101 1.37 2.13 10.91
N PHE A 102 2.60 2.40 10.45
CA PHE A 102 3.16 1.68 9.32
C PHE A 102 3.51 0.23 9.69
N HIS A 103 3.34 -0.66 8.72
CA HIS A 103 3.87 -2.02 8.78
C HIS A 103 4.95 -2.19 7.71
N SER A 104 6.18 -2.44 8.13
CA SER A 104 7.31 -2.67 7.22
C SER A 104 7.60 -4.17 7.07
N ILE A 105 7.68 -4.63 5.82
CA ILE A 105 7.94 -6.01 5.43
C ILE A 105 9.34 -6.11 4.81
N TRP A 106 10.21 -6.83 5.49
CA TRP A 106 11.61 -6.98 5.15
C TRP A 106 11.87 -8.32 4.47
N GLY A 107 12.90 -8.37 3.62
CA GLY A 107 13.35 -9.62 3.03
C GLY A 107 14.11 -10.47 4.04
N GLY A 108 13.70 -11.73 4.23
CA GLY A 108 14.36 -12.69 5.12
C GLY A 108 13.36 -13.49 5.95
N SER A 109 13.88 -14.42 6.75
CA SER A 109 13.07 -15.43 7.44
C SER A 109 13.22 -15.41 8.97
N THR A 110 13.97 -14.43 9.50
CA THR A 110 14.25 -14.34 10.93
C THR A 110 14.16 -12.90 11.42
N ALA A 111 14.05 -12.72 12.74
CA ALA A 111 14.10 -11.40 13.37
C ALA A 111 15.38 -10.62 13.07
N LYS A 112 16.49 -11.29 12.71
CA LYS A 112 17.75 -10.65 12.31
C LYS A 112 17.64 -9.88 10.98
N SER A 113 16.60 -10.13 10.19
CA SER A 113 16.31 -9.43 8.94
C SER A 113 15.50 -8.15 9.14
N LEU A 114 14.99 -7.91 10.36
CA LEU A 114 14.22 -6.73 10.72
C LEU A 114 15.15 -5.60 11.20
N PRO A 115 14.66 -4.35 11.27
CA PRO A 115 15.38 -3.28 11.94
C PRO A 115 15.76 -3.69 13.37
N ALA A 116 16.98 -3.32 13.77
CA ALA A 116 17.50 -3.69 15.08
C ALA A 116 16.60 -3.14 16.20
N ALA A 117 16.44 -3.91 17.28
CA ALA A 117 15.64 -3.51 18.44
C ALA A 117 16.23 -2.29 19.18
N ASN A 118 17.52 -2.03 19.00
CA ASN A 118 18.22 -0.87 19.54
C ASN A 118 18.52 0.20 18.48
N ALA A 119 17.87 0.15 17.32
CA ALA A 119 18.06 1.17 16.29
C ALA A 119 17.60 2.55 16.81
N PRO A 120 18.21 3.65 16.33
CA PRO A 120 17.71 5.00 16.61
C PRO A 120 16.21 5.11 16.30
N CYS A 121 15.48 5.81 17.17
CA CYS A 121 14.02 6.01 17.08
C CYS A 121 13.16 4.73 17.16
N ARG A 122 13.73 3.55 17.47
CA ARG A 122 12.95 2.31 17.60
C ARG A 122 11.87 2.41 18.70
N ALA A 123 12.23 2.94 19.86
CA ALA A 123 11.29 3.10 20.98
C ALA A 123 10.12 4.03 20.64
N GLU A 124 10.37 5.11 19.91
CA GLU A 124 9.33 6.03 19.42
C GLU A 124 8.41 5.32 18.42
N ALA A 125 8.98 4.61 17.45
CA ALA A 125 8.20 3.87 16.46
C ALA A 125 7.34 2.76 17.10
N ASP A 126 7.87 2.05 18.08
CA ASP A 126 7.14 1.03 18.84
C ASP A 126 5.98 1.67 19.65
N ALA A 127 6.21 2.84 20.27
CA ALA A 127 5.18 3.60 20.99
C ALA A 127 4.08 4.13 20.05
N LEU A 128 4.44 4.48 18.80
CA LEU A 128 3.50 4.83 17.73
C LEU A 128 2.82 3.60 17.11
N GLY A 129 3.11 2.39 17.57
CA GLY A 129 2.47 1.16 17.14
C GLY A 129 2.98 0.59 15.82
N PHE A 130 4.13 1.05 15.31
CA PHE A 130 4.70 0.56 14.05
C PHE A 130 5.05 -0.93 14.18
N LYS A 131 4.85 -1.67 13.08
CA LYS A 131 5.09 -3.12 13.04
C LYS A 131 6.15 -3.47 12.00
N TYR A 132 6.86 -4.57 12.28
CA TYR A 132 7.96 -5.07 11.49
C TYR A 132 7.77 -6.57 11.30
N ALA A 133 7.74 -7.03 10.06
CA ALA A 133 7.66 -8.44 9.73
C ALA A 133 8.55 -8.77 8.54
N HIS A 134 8.70 -10.06 8.23
CA HIS A 134 9.55 -10.53 7.14
C HIS A 134 8.77 -11.42 6.16
N GLY A 135 8.98 -11.22 4.86
CA GLY A 135 8.28 -11.92 3.76
C GLY A 135 8.96 -13.22 3.31
N ASP A 136 9.55 -13.95 4.26
CA ASP A 136 10.34 -15.19 4.11
C ASP A 136 11.62 -15.08 3.27
N LYS A 137 11.50 -15.03 1.94
CA LYS A 137 12.66 -14.90 1.02
C LYS A 137 12.73 -13.54 0.36
N ARG A 138 11.61 -12.83 0.30
CA ARG A 138 11.47 -11.55 -0.39
C ARG A 138 10.83 -10.54 0.57
N HIS A 139 10.91 -9.27 0.22
CA HIS A 139 10.34 -8.17 1.01
C HIS A 139 8.85 -7.93 0.75
N TRP A 140 8.18 -8.80 0.00
CA TRP A 140 6.76 -8.67 -0.32
C TRP A 140 5.89 -9.18 0.83
N SER A 141 4.72 -8.57 1.02
CA SER A 141 3.72 -9.07 1.96
C SER A 141 3.30 -10.50 1.61
N SER A 142 3.32 -11.36 2.62
CA SER A 142 2.76 -12.70 2.57
C SER A 142 1.34 -12.72 3.14
N ARG A 143 0.66 -13.85 3.01
CA ARG A 143 -0.64 -14.08 3.64
C ARG A 143 -0.60 -13.78 5.15
N GLU A 144 0.43 -14.24 5.83
CA GLU A 144 0.56 -14.08 7.29
C GLU A 144 0.88 -12.63 7.68
N THR A 145 1.73 -11.93 6.93
CA THR A 145 2.01 -10.51 7.23
C THR A 145 0.81 -9.62 6.96
N THR A 146 0.01 -9.91 5.93
CA THR A 146 -1.25 -9.20 5.68
C THR A 146 -2.27 -9.45 6.80
N LYS A 147 -2.41 -10.69 7.29
CA LYS A 147 -3.26 -10.99 8.46
C LYS A 147 -2.77 -10.30 9.73
N MET A 148 -1.46 -10.24 9.93
CA MET A 148 -0.85 -9.52 11.05
C MET A 148 -1.23 -8.03 10.99
N TRP A 149 -1.05 -7.37 9.84
CA TRP A 149 -1.47 -5.98 9.64
C TRP A 149 -2.95 -5.75 9.99
N VAL A 150 -3.85 -6.65 9.56
CA VAL A 150 -5.28 -6.53 9.92
C VAL A 150 -5.46 -6.56 11.43
N ARG A 151 -4.83 -7.52 12.13
CA ARG A 151 -4.98 -7.71 13.58
C ARG A 151 -4.41 -6.56 14.40
N THR A 152 -3.23 -6.07 14.03
CA THR A 152 -2.42 -5.18 14.89
C THR A 152 -2.49 -3.71 14.50
N THR A 153 -3.23 -3.39 13.44
CA THR A 153 -3.27 -2.02 12.90
C THR A 153 -4.70 -1.68 12.53
N LEU A 154 -5.30 -2.41 11.59
CA LEU A 154 -6.65 -2.11 11.14
C LEU A 154 -7.70 -2.36 12.23
N TYR A 155 -7.60 -3.48 12.94
CA TYR A 155 -8.55 -3.85 13.98
C TYR A 155 -8.41 -2.98 15.24
N ASP A 156 -7.18 -2.67 15.66
CA ASP A 156 -6.94 -1.75 16.78
C ASP A 156 -7.53 -0.36 16.50
N HIS A 157 -7.32 0.17 15.28
CA HIS A 157 -7.96 1.40 14.83
C HIS A 157 -9.49 1.29 14.87
N TYR A 158 -10.05 0.22 14.33
CA TYR A 158 -11.50 0.01 14.33
C TYR A 158 -12.10 0.01 15.74
N VAL A 159 -11.47 -0.67 16.69
CA VAL A 159 -11.91 -0.70 18.09
C VAL A 159 -11.84 0.70 18.72
N ALA A 160 -10.71 1.39 18.55
CA ALA A 160 -10.53 2.74 19.08
C ALA A 160 -11.56 3.73 18.50
N MET A 161 -11.87 3.63 17.21
CA MET A 161 -12.87 4.49 16.56
C MET A 161 -14.29 4.12 16.96
N CYS A 162 -14.57 2.83 17.20
CA CYS A 162 -15.85 2.43 17.79
C CYS A 162 -16.04 3.07 19.17
N GLU A 163 -15.03 3.01 20.04
CA GLU A 163 -15.07 3.65 21.35
C GLU A 163 -15.27 5.17 21.24
N LYS A 164 -14.40 5.85 20.47
CA LYS A 164 -14.43 7.30 20.25
C LYS A 164 -15.78 7.80 19.73
N HIS A 165 -16.41 7.06 18.81
CA HIS A 165 -17.66 7.44 18.16
C HIS A 165 -18.89 6.78 18.78
N ASN A 166 -18.75 6.17 19.96
CA ASN A 166 -19.81 5.47 20.68
C ASN A 166 -20.56 4.44 19.81
N ARG A 167 -19.80 3.65 19.05
CA ARG A 167 -20.29 2.54 18.21
C ARG A 167 -19.99 1.20 18.86
N VAL A 168 -20.78 0.19 18.50
CA VAL A 168 -20.58 -1.19 19.01
C VAL A 168 -19.63 -1.96 18.09
N VAL A 169 -18.51 -2.42 18.65
CA VAL A 169 -17.55 -3.32 17.99
C VAL A 169 -18.26 -4.56 17.47
N GLY A 170 -18.02 -4.92 16.22
CA GLY A 170 -18.66 -6.05 15.55
C GLY A 170 -19.99 -5.70 14.85
N ARG A 171 -20.64 -4.60 15.25
CA ARG A 171 -21.86 -4.09 14.62
C ARG A 171 -21.57 -2.98 13.62
N GLN A 172 -20.71 -2.02 14.00
CA GLN A 172 -20.27 -0.95 13.10
C GLN A 172 -19.55 -1.53 11.89
N LYS A 173 -19.95 -1.14 10.68
CA LYS A 173 -19.26 -1.56 9.46
C LYS A 173 -18.10 -0.62 9.16
N LEU A 174 -17.01 -1.20 8.67
CA LEU A 174 -15.85 -0.49 8.14
C LEU A 174 -15.71 -0.84 6.67
N LEU A 175 -15.53 0.18 5.82
CA LEU A 175 -15.29 0.00 4.39
C LEU A 175 -13.78 0.06 4.14
N LEU A 176 -13.21 -1.05 3.66
CA LEU A 176 -11.80 -1.18 3.35
C LEU A 176 -11.58 -1.24 1.83
N PHE A 177 -10.85 -0.27 1.30
CA PHE A 177 -10.35 -0.26 -0.07
C PHE A 177 -8.98 -0.92 -0.14
N LEU A 178 -8.84 -1.89 -1.06
CA LEU A 178 -7.60 -2.62 -1.32
C LEU A 178 -7.32 -2.73 -2.81
N ASP A 179 -6.04 -2.76 -3.19
CA ASP A 179 -5.66 -3.18 -4.53
C ASP A 179 -5.89 -4.68 -4.75
N CYS A 180 -6.18 -5.06 -6.00
CA CYS A 180 -6.42 -6.44 -6.42
C CYS A 180 -5.14 -7.28 -6.59
N TRP A 181 -4.31 -7.38 -5.55
CA TRP A 181 -3.11 -8.23 -5.54
C TRP A 181 -3.46 -9.71 -5.28
N PRO A 182 -2.69 -10.68 -5.80
CA PRO A 182 -2.94 -12.11 -5.60
C PRO A 182 -3.16 -12.50 -4.13
N VAL A 183 -2.39 -11.94 -3.20
CA VAL A 183 -2.52 -12.20 -1.76
C VAL A 183 -3.86 -11.68 -1.20
N HIS A 184 -4.36 -10.54 -1.70
CA HIS A 184 -5.62 -9.95 -1.24
C HIS A 184 -6.85 -10.61 -1.85
N ILE A 185 -6.75 -11.20 -3.04
CA ILE A 185 -7.89 -11.82 -3.74
C ILE A 185 -7.93 -13.34 -3.60
N ALA A 186 -6.91 -13.95 -2.97
CA ALA A 186 -6.85 -15.37 -2.72
C ALA A 186 -8.08 -15.85 -1.94
N LYS A 187 -8.66 -16.97 -2.40
CA LYS A 187 -9.91 -17.54 -1.87
C LYS A 187 -10.05 -19.05 -2.13
N LYS A 188 -8.94 -19.74 -2.42
CA LYS A 188 -8.95 -21.18 -2.71
C LYS A 188 -8.93 -22.01 -1.43
N ASP A 189 -8.26 -21.50 -0.40
CA ASP A 189 -8.12 -22.11 0.91
C ASP A 189 -8.93 -21.32 1.96
N PRO A 190 -9.58 -21.97 2.95
CA PRO A 190 -10.26 -21.28 4.07
C PRO A 190 -9.37 -20.34 4.89
N ASP A 191 -8.06 -20.53 4.84
CA ASP A 191 -7.06 -19.67 5.47
C ASP A 191 -6.52 -18.60 4.52
N ASP A 192 -6.92 -18.56 3.25
CA ASP A 192 -6.64 -17.42 2.40
C ASP A 192 -7.26 -16.14 2.95
N PHE A 193 -6.72 -14.99 2.52
CA PHE A 193 -7.06 -13.69 3.07
C PHE A 193 -8.57 -13.39 3.05
N LEU A 194 -9.26 -13.59 1.91
CA LEU A 194 -10.67 -13.26 1.81
C LEU A 194 -11.58 -14.16 2.66
N PRO A 195 -11.49 -15.51 2.59
CA PRO A 195 -12.26 -16.39 3.47
C PRO A 195 -12.00 -16.11 4.95
N TRP A 196 -10.73 -15.89 5.32
CA TRP A 196 -10.35 -15.53 6.68
C TRP A 196 -10.97 -14.19 7.13
N MET A 197 -10.87 -13.13 6.32
CA MET A 197 -11.49 -11.83 6.63
C MET A 197 -13.00 -11.94 6.82
N ARG A 198 -13.70 -12.70 5.99
CA ARG A 198 -15.15 -12.89 6.11
C ARG A 198 -15.56 -13.62 7.38
N ARG A 199 -14.73 -14.56 7.83
CA ARG A 199 -14.97 -15.35 9.05
C ARG A 199 -14.68 -14.55 10.32
N GLU A 200 -13.50 -13.95 10.39
CA GLU A 200 -13.03 -13.26 11.60
C GLU A 200 -13.55 -11.83 11.72
N TYR A 201 -13.73 -11.13 10.59
CA TYR A 201 -14.11 -9.72 10.53
C TYR A 201 -15.30 -9.48 9.57
N PRO A 202 -16.48 -10.10 9.80
CA PRO A 202 -17.65 -9.97 8.92
C PRO A 202 -18.22 -8.54 8.82
N TYR A 203 -17.72 -7.61 9.63
CA TYR A 203 -18.05 -6.19 9.63
C TYR A 203 -17.06 -5.34 8.82
N PHE A 204 -15.99 -5.92 8.29
CA PHE A 204 -15.09 -5.28 7.34
C PHE A 204 -15.55 -5.57 5.91
N LEU A 205 -16.10 -4.56 5.26
CA LEU A 205 -16.60 -4.62 3.89
C LEU A 205 -15.44 -4.27 2.95
N ILE A 206 -15.02 -5.21 2.10
CA ILE A 206 -13.86 -5.03 1.23
C ILE A 206 -14.31 -4.63 -0.17
N VAL A 207 -13.77 -3.52 -0.68
CA VAL A 207 -13.92 -3.08 -2.07
C VAL A 207 -12.56 -3.04 -2.73
N PHE A 208 -12.43 -3.72 -3.87
CA PHE A 208 -11.18 -3.74 -4.61
C PHE A 208 -11.08 -2.59 -5.60
N ILE A 209 -9.97 -1.88 -5.57
CA ILE A 209 -9.57 -0.94 -6.61
C ILE A 209 -9.14 -1.75 -7.85
N PRO A 210 -9.70 -1.48 -9.04
CA PRO A 210 -9.33 -2.18 -10.26
C PRO A 210 -7.87 -1.93 -10.63
N GLY A 211 -7.17 -2.99 -11.01
CA GLY A 211 -5.76 -2.94 -11.39
C GLY A 211 -5.52 -1.95 -12.54
N GLY A 212 -4.52 -1.07 -12.36
CA GLY A 212 -4.17 -0.04 -13.33
C GLY A 212 -5.07 1.19 -13.32
N CYS A 213 -6.11 1.25 -12.47
CA CYS A 213 -7.09 2.34 -12.47
C CYS A 213 -6.99 3.29 -11.27
N ALA A 214 -5.97 3.18 -10.42
CA ALA A 214 -5.87 3.94 -9.16
C ALA A 214 -6.07 5.46 -9.32
N TRP A 215 -5.53 6.05 -10.39
CA TRP A 215 -5.62 7.49 -10.66
C TRP A 215 -6.97 7.95 -11.25
N ASN A 216 -7.68 7.06 -11.94
CA ASN A 216 -8.87 7.41 -12.71
C ASN A 216 -10.19 7.27 -11.93
N ILE A 217 -10.11 6.83 -10.67
CA ILE A 217 -11.27 6.86 -9.75
C ILE A 217 -11.47 8.27 -9.18
N ILE A 218 -10.39 9.05 -9.09
CA ILE A 218 -10.35 10.35 -8.38
C ILE A 218 -10.61 11.53 -9.34
N CYS A 219 -10.18 11.41 -10.60
CA CYS A 219 -10.37 12.43 -11.62
C CYS A 219 -10.95 11.79 -12.88
N PRO A 220 -12.26 11.89 -13.15
CA PRO A 220 -12.74 11.68 -14.51
C PRO A 220 -12.10 12.76 -15.37
N ASP A 221 -11.43 12.38 -16.46
CA ASP A 221 -10.87 13.35 -17.41
C ASP A 221 -11.96 14.38 -17.78
N PRO A 222 -11.61 15.68 -17.92
CA PRO A 222 -12.57 16.66 -18.40
C PRO A 222 -13.10 16.20 -19.77
N PRO A 223 -14.39 16.42 -20.07
CA PRO A 223 -14.95 16.05 -21.36
C PRO A 223 -14.12 16.71 -22.47
N HIS A 224 -13.65 15.88 -23.41
CA HIS A 224 -12.97 16.30 -24.63
C HIS A 224 -13.87 17.14 -25.54
#